data_AF-A0A2G9S6G4-F1
#
_entry.id   AF-A0A2G9S6G4-F1
#
_cell.length_a   1.000
_cell.length_b   1.000
_cell.length_c   1.000
_cell.angle_alpha   90.00
_cell.angle_beta   90.00
_cell.angle_gamma   90.00
#
_symmetry.space_group_name_H-M   'P 1'
#
loop_
_entity.id
_entity.type
_entity.pdbx_description
1 polymer ?
#
loop_
_entity_poly.entity_id
_entity_poly.type
_entity_poly.pdbx_seq_one_letter_code
_entity_poly.pdbx_strand_id
1 'polypeptide(L)' 'MTAPMRMEEDRSHMTEKILNLTLEIIYLLTRERFPVLKSGDHMTITVPPCDYLKPERHNMQKILEVTKKMMELLTGE' A
#
# COMPACT_ATOMS: atom_id res chain seq x y z
N MET A 1 -19.42 -10.19 -27.65
CA MET A 1 -18.82 -10.75 -26.42
C MET A 1 -17.79 -9.74 -25.93
N THR A 2 -18.18 -8.84 -25.03
CA THR A 2 -17.32 -7.72 -24.60
C THR A 2 -17.67 -7.39 -23.15
N ALA A 3 -17.06 -8.12 -22.22
CA ALA A 3 -17.25 -7.93 -20.78
C ALA A 3 -16.04 -8.26 -19.86
N PRO A 4 -14.89 -8.83 -20.28
CA PRO A 4 -13.83 -9.13 -19.31
C PRO A 4 -12.90 -7.95 -18.98
N MET A 5 -12.65 -7.02 -19.91
CA MET A 5 -11.61 -5.97 -19.71
C MET A 5 -11.88 -5.03 -18.52
N ARG A 6 -13.14 -4.63 -18.31
CA ARG A 6 -13.46 -3.62 -17.27
C ARG A 6 -13.26 -4.13 -15.84
N MET A 7 -13.45 -5.44 -15.60
CA MET A 7 -13.28 -6.03 -14.27
C MET A 7 -11.81 -6.19 -13.88
N GLU A 8 -10.93 -6.32 -14.85
CA GLU A 8 -9.48 -6.47 -14.63
C GLU A 8 -8.84 -5.12 -14.31
N GLU A 9 -9.26 -4.07 -15.02
CA GLU A 9 -8.88 -2.67 -14.77
C GLU A 9 -9.25 -2.22 -13.35
N ASP A 10 -10.49 -2.44 -12.91
CA ASP A 10 -10.93 -2.11 -11.54
C ASP A 10 -10.09 -2.83 -10.46
N ARG A 11 -9.75 -4.10 -10.68
CA ARG A 11 -8.91 -4.88 -9.77
C ARG A 11 -7.47 -4.36 -9.73
N SER A 12 -6.92 -3.98 -10.88
CA SER A 12 -5.59 -3.39 -10.96
C SER A 12 -5.51 -2.07 -10.19
N HIS A 13 -6.54 -1.23 -10.30
CA HIS A 13 -6.64 0.04 -9.57
C HIS A 13 -6.78 -0.15 -8.06
N MET A 14 -7.56 -1.15 -7.62
CA MET A 14 -7.63 -1.49 -6.19
C MET A 14 -6.27 -1.97 -5.65
N THR A 15 -5.58 -2.82 -6.41
CA THR A 15 -4.26 -3.33 -6.05
C THR A 15 -3.25 -2.19 -5.92
N GLU A 16 -3.24 -1.24 -6.85
CA GLU A 16 -2.37 -0.06 -6.80
C GLU A 16 -2.67 0.83 -5.57
N LYS A 17 -3.95 1.03 -5.23
CA LYS A 17 -4.34 1.78 -4.03
C LYS A 17 -3.89 1.11 -2.74
N ILE A 18 -4.12 -0.20 -2.61
CA ILE A 18 -3.69 -0.98 -1.44
C ILE A 18 -2.17 -0.89 -1.27
N LEU A 19 -1.45 -0.99 -2.39
CA LEU A 19 0.00 -0.92 -2.43
C LEU A 19 0.54 0.45 -2.03
N ASN A 20 -0.10 1.53 -2.49
CA ASN A 20 0.23 2.90 -2.09
C ASN A 20 0.01 3.12 -0.59
N LEU A 21 -1.12 2.64 -0.03
CA LEU A 21 -1.40 2.73 1.41
C LEU A 21 -0.39 1.91 2.23
N THR A 22 0.00 0.74 1.73
CA THR A 22 1.03 -0.11 2.37
C THR A 22 2.38 0.60 2.42
N LEU A 23 2.80 1.23 1.32
CA LEU A 23 4.03 2.02 1.26
C LEU A 23 3.98 3.25 2.18
N GLU A 24 2.81 3.88 2.32
CA GLU A 24 2.62 4.99 3.24
C GLU A 24 2.78 4.56 4.70
N ILE A 25 2.20 3.42 5.10
CA ILE A 25 2.39 2.84 6.44
C ILE A 25 3.88 2.57 6.70
N ILE A 26 4.55 1.91 5.76
CA ILE A 26 5.98 1.61 5.86
C ILE A 26 6.79 2.90 6.01
N TYR A 27 6.51 3.95 5.23
CA TYR A 27 7.16 5.26 5.36
C TYR A 27 6.89 5.92 6.71
N LEU A 28 5.67 5.83 7.25
CA LEU A 28 5.33 6.38 8.57
C LEU A 28 6.03 5.63 9.71
N LEU A 29 6.30 4.34 9.53
CA LEU A 29 7.00 3.48 10.50
C LEU A 29 8.52 3.65 10.46
N THR A 30 9.11 3.84 9.27
CA THR A 30 10.57 3.81 9.04
C THR A 30 11.18 5.18 8.75
N ARG A 31 10.38 6.14 8.26
CA ARG A 31 10.83 7.39 7.60
C ARG A 31 11.67 7.17 6.34
N GLU A 32 11.73 5.95 5.83
CA GLU A 32 12.49 5.60 4.64
C GLU A 32 11.57 5.49 3.43
N ARG A 33 12.04 5.98 2.28
CA ARG A 33 11.34 5.81 1.01
C ARG A 33 11.83 4.52 0.36
N PHE A 34 10.91 3.62 0.08
CA PHE A 34 11.23 2.38 -0.62
C PHE A 34 10.96 2.53 -2.11
N PRO A 35 11.99 2.38 -2.96
CA PRO A 35 11.79 2.42 -4.39
C PRO A 35 10.95 1.22 -4.82
N VAL A 36 9.91 1.51 -5.60
CA VAL A 36 9.09 0.52 -6.26
C VAL A 36 9.81 0.06 -7.53
N LEU A 37 10.21 -1.21 -7.60
CA LEU A 37 10.78 -1.79 -8.81
C LEU A 37 9.70 -2.57 -9.57
N LYS A 38 9.39 -2.14 -10.79
CA LYS A 38 8.47 -2.86 -11.69
C LYS A 38 9.29 -3.69 -12.68
N SER A 39 9.02 -5.00 -12.73
CA SER A 39 9.66 -5.94 -13.67
C SER A 39 8.58 -6.81 -14.31
N GLY A 40 8.16 -6.47 -15.53
CA GLY A 40 7.02 -7.10 -16.20
C GLY A 40 5.73 -6.92 -15.38
N ASP A 41 4.99 -8.00 -15.19
CA ASP A 41 3.74 -8.02 -14.40
C ASP A 41 3.98 -8.06 -12.87
N HIS A 42 5.25 -8.12 -12.45
CA HIS A 42 5.60 -8.21 -11.04
C HIS A 42 6.14 -6.87 -10.51
N MET A 43 5.67 -6.51 -9.31
CA MET A 43 6.20 -5.40 -8.55
C MET A 43 6.95 -5.92 -7.33
N THR A 44 8.22 -5.52 -7.21
CA THR A 44 9.10 -5.91 -6.10
C THR A 44 9.45 -4.69 -5.27
N ILE A 45 9.32 -4.82 -3.94
CA ILE A 45 9.74 -3.81 -2.98
C ILE A 45 10.76 -4.47 -2.05
N THR A 46 11.96 -3.88 -1.97
CA THR A 46 12.97 -4.31 -1.00
C THR A 46 12.88 -3.41 0.22
N VAL A 47 12.50 -4.01 1.36
CA VAL A 47 12.49 -3.34 2.66
C VAL A 47 13.61 -3.94 3.53
N PRO A 48 14.41 -3.11 4.21
CA PRO A 48 15.44 -3.58 5.14
C PRO A 48 14.79 -4.26 6.36
N PRO A 49 15.55 -5.07 7.10
CA PRO A 49 15.08 -5.71 8.33
C PRO A 49 14.49 -4.68 9.31
N CYS A 50 13.30 -4.99 9.82
CA CYS A 50 12.46 -4.10 10.64
C CYS A 50 12.95 -3.89 12.08
N ASP A 51 14.26 -3.88 12.32
CA ASP A 51 14.83 -3.88 13.66
C ASP A 51 14.77 -2.48 14.34
N TYR A 52 14.34 -1.45 13.60
CA TYR A 52 14.32 -0.04 14.04
C TYR A 52 12.94 0.64 13.95
N LEU A 53 11.84 -0.12 13.93
CA LEU A 53 10.50 0.47 13.91
C LEU A 53 10.16 1.17 15.23
N LYS A 54 10.56 2.44 15.36
CA LYS A 54 10.12 3.34 16.42
C LYS A 54 9.27 4.45 15.79
N PRO A 55 7.98 4.20 15.50
CA PRO A 55 7.12 5.24 14.97
C PRO A 55 6.98 6.38 15.98
N GLU A 56 7.07 7.60 15.48
CA GLU A 56 6.80 8.78 16.30
C GLU A 56 5.31 8.79 16.69
N ARG A 57 5.00 9.28 17.90
CA ARG A 57 3.60 9.28 18.42
C ARG A 57 2.59 9.92 17.46
N HIS A 58 3.01 10.96 16.74
CA HIS A 58 2.16 11.65 15.77
C HIS A 58 1.92 10.84 14.49
N ASN A 59 2.78 9.88 14.16
CA ASN A 59 2.57 8.96 13.04
C ASN A 59 1.58 7.87 13.39
N MET A 60 1.43 7.49 14.66
CA MET A 60 0.48 6.44 15.05
C MET A 60 -0.96 6.79 14.66
N GLN A 61 -1.36 8.05 14.81
CA GLN A 61 -2.67 8.53 14.37
C GLN A 61 -2.83 8.44 12.84
N LYS A 62 -1.80 8.82 12.08
CA LYS A 62 -1.80 8.71 10.62
C LYS A 62 -1.83 7.25 10.15
N ILE A 63 -1.07 6.36 10.79
CA ILE A 63 -1.09 4.92 10.50
C ILE A 63 -2.49 4.36 10.73
N LEU A 64 -3.18 4.76 11.81
CA LEU A 64 -4.56 4.36 12.06
C LEU A 64 -5.51 4.85 10.95
N GLU A 65 -5.37 6.11 10.51
CA GLU A 65 -6.19 6.66 9.41
C GLU A 65 -5.96 5.92 8.09
N VAL A 66 -4.71 5.67 7.72
CA VAL A 66 -4.33 4.93 6.50
C VAL A 66 -4.82 3.49 6.57
N THR A 67 -4.75 2.85 7.74
CA THR A 67 -5.27 1.49 7.96
C THR A 67 -6.79 1.44 7.79
N LYS A 68 -7.53 2.45 8.28
CA LYS A 68 -8.98 2.54 8.06
C LYS A 68 -9.33 2.69 6.58
N LYS A 69 -8.63 3.58 5.86
CA LYS A 69 -8.79 3.74 4.40
C LYS A 69 -8.54 2.42 3.65
N MET A 70 -7.54 1.65 4.09
CA MET A 70 -7.26 0.33 3.53
C MET A 70 -8.40 -0.65 3.82
N MET A 71 -8.95 -0.63 5.03
CA MET A 71 -10.08 -1.46 5.43
C MET A 71 -11.33 -1.13 4.59
N GLU A 72 -11.72 0.15 4.48
CA GLU A 72 -12.84 0.62 3.65
C GLU A 72 -12.71 0.14 2.19
N LEU A 73 -11.51 0.26 1.61
CA LEU A 73 -11.24 -0.23 0.25
C LEU A 73 -11.36 -1.75 0.12
N LEU A 74 -11.01 -2.51 1.15
CA LEU A 74 -11.06 -3.98 1.15
C LEU A 74 -12.48 -4.50 1.43
N THR A 75 -13.26 -3.79 2.23
CA THR A 75 -14.65 -4.15 2.57
C THR A 75 -15.65 -3.60 1.56
N GLY A 76 -15.26 -2.60 0.76
CA GLY A 76 -16.14 -1.93 -0.21
C GLY A 76 -17.17 -1.01 0.45
N GLU A 77 -16.89 -0.55 1.68
CA GLU A 77 -17.71 0.40 2.44
C GLU A 77 -17.54 1.86 1.96
#